data_AF-A0A5N5SZX8-F1
#
_entry.id   AF-A0A5N5SZX8-F1
#
_cell.length_a   1.000
_cell.length_b   1.000
_cell.length_c   1.000
_cell.angle_alpha   90.00
_cell.angle_beta   90.00
_cell.angle_gamma   90.00
#
_symmetry.space_group_name_H-M   'P 1'
#
loop_
_entity.id
_entity.type
_entity.pdbx_description
1 polymer ?
#
loop_
_entity_poly.entity_id
_entity_poly.type
_entity_poly.pdbx_seq_one_letter_code
_entity_poly.pdbx_strand_id
1 'polypeptide(L)'
;MSIAGLHIMHNQLTRIPDNDNCIEYLKNDELQDFSDHIWNSNNVTQLHLTITEICLDTFAIPFIKEWMNYAEHTQICNRLDGRLLKFEEVQYFKHYIQEVISFSNVSKTDFPPHQLRLFGGTTQFTHGDFCPVLSFPSNISDNSSFKLYEAPCSEDFNFCFCAVPLFNNFNYYGPLKKFEKHLYIYEFDFSVENRQFSSLILGILHTVIELRREKFVLFNALHKEAYETRADLPVGRNYWTSTKDGKKHLLTFTHCKSNEEFECSNGTCLPWNVRCNGVVDCDDKSDEEECNQLVKDKGYSVHVPPPPRANEKSLYIYYNVTLFNIYDITAIQRSIKIQAEINLSWYDKRIQFWNIAKNENINMKDIWKPELTLVGDAYPGYKITMDEDEFHESCKSDPESFEGKDSRIFSYSDPYMGTFIKGEDMKILYTFKAIIDVPCRFDLRKYPFGKQSCNIAIWIENVEDNSNYEFVYEGRSK
;
A
#
# COMPACT_ATOMS: atom_id res chain seq x y z
N MET A 1 -7.04 32.17 11.11
CA MET A 1 -7.90 33.37 11.07
C MET A 1 -9.24 32.94 10.48
N SER A 2 -10.32 32.94 11.26
CA SER A 2 -11.64 32.56 10.76
C SER A 2 -12.22 33.73 9.97
N ILE A 3 -12.15 33.65 8.63
CA ILE A 3 -12.85 34.57 7.74
C ILE A 3 -14.35 34.30 7.92
N ALA A 4 -15.02 35.16 8.67
CA ALA A 4 -16.47 35.17 8.76
C ALA A 4 -17.02 35.74 7.44
N GLY A 5 -17.52 34.89 6.54
CA GLY A 5 -18.24 35.33 5.35
C GLY A 5 -18.10 34.48 4.08
N LEU A 6 -17.16 33.55 4.01
CA LEU A 6 -17.02 32.63 2.87
C LEU A 6 -17.01 31.19 3.38
N HIS A 7 -18.16 30.51 3.25
CA HIS A 7 -18.21 29.06 3.48
C HIS A 7 -17.83 28.32 2.20
N ILE A 8 -16.60 28.52 1.72
CA ILE A 8 -16.03 27.59 0.74
C ILE A 8 -15.64 26.34 1.53
N MET A 9 -16.18 25.18 1.15
CA MET A 9 -15.69 23.91 1.68
C MET A 9 -14.23 23.77 1.24
N HIS A 10 -13.29 24.16 2.12
CA HIS A 10 -11.85 24.23 1.82
C HIS A 10 -11.31 22.90 1.23
N ASN A 11 -11.90 21.77 1.64
CA ASN A 11 -11.63 20.42 1.11
C ASN A 11 -11.95 20.23 -0.39
N GLN A 12 -12.79 21.07 -1.01
CA GLN A 12 -13.09 21.00 -2.44
C GLN A 12 -12.10 21.82 -3.28
N LEU A 13 -11.54 22.90 -2.73
CA LEU A 13 -10.51 23.69 -3.40
C LEU A 13 -9.13 23.00 -3.40
N THR A 14 -8.81 22.23 -2.35
CA THR A 14 -7.54 21.49 -2.27
C THR A 14 -7.49 20.24 -3.15
N ARG A 15 -8.63 19.79 -3.67
CA ARG A 15 -8.78 18.58 -4.52
C ARG A 15 -9.16 18.90 -5.95
N ILE A 16 -8.96 20.14 -6.40
CA ILE A 16 -9.21 20.48 -7.80
C ILE A 16 -8.27 19.60 -8.65
N PRO A 17 -8.81 18.77 -9.56
CA PRO A 17 -8.01 17.82 -10.33
C PRO A 17 -6.93 18.55 -11.13
N ASP A 18 -5.76 17.92 -11.33
CA ASP A 18 -4.53 18.50 -11.92
C ASP A 18 -4.71 19.38 -13.17
N ASN A 19 -5.80 19.14 -13.93
CA ASN A 19 -6.14 19.86 -15.15
C ASN A 19 -7.00 21.12 -14.95
N ASP A 20 -7.79 21.21 -13.87
CA ASP A 20 -8.68 22.35 -13.68
C ASP A 20 -7.94 23.44 -12.92
N ASN A 21 -7.86 24.63 -13.51
CA ASN A 21 -7.39 25.79 -12.77
C ASN A 21 -8.41 26.08 -11.66
N CYS A 22 -7.97 26.25 -10.41
CA CYS A 22 -8.81 26.79 -9.33
C CYS A 22 -9.60 28.04 -9.78
N ILE A 23 -8.98 28.83 -10.63
CA ILE A 23 -9.56 30.01 -11.29
C ILE A 23 -10.75 29.65 -12.18
N GLU A 24 -10.72 28.53 -12.93
CA GLU A 24 -11.84 28.07 -13.76
C GLU A 24 -12.96 27.45 -12.90
N TYR A 25 -12.61 26.68 -11.87
CA TYR A 25 -13.56 26.12 -10.93
C TYR A 25 -14.37 27.22 -10.21
N LEU A 26 -13.67 28.22 -9.64
CA LEU A 26 -14.30 29.37 -8.99
C LEU A 26 -14.98 30.36 -9.95
N LYS A 27 -14.70 30.28 -11.26
CA LYS A 27 -15.45 31.04 -12.28
C LYS A 27 -16.77 30.37 -12.67
N ASN A 28 -16.86 29.04 -12.53
CA ASN A 28 -18.04 28.25 -12.90
C ASN A 28 -19.04 28.09 -11.75
N ASP A 29 -18.56 28.05 -10.51
CA ASP A 29 -19.43 28.12 -9.32
C ASP A 29 -19.76 29.58 -9.02
N GLU A 30 -21.05 29.91 -8.91
CA GLU A 30 -21.49 31.20 -8.36
C GLU A 30 -20.99 31.28 -6.91
N LEU A 31 -19.91 32.03 -6.69
CA LEU A 31 -19.53 32.49 -5.35
C LEU A 31 -20.78 33.09 -4.72
N GLN A 32 -21.36 32.41 -3.73
CA GLN A 32 -22.46 32.98 -2.96
C GLN A 32 -21.93 34.21 -2.24
N ASP A 33 -22.17 35.36 -2.84
CA ASP A 33 -21.89 36.66 -2.23
C ASP A 33 -22.85 36.80 -1.03
N PHE A 34 -22.32 36.67 0.17
CA PHE A 34 -23.07 36.94 1.40
C PHE A 34 -23.31 38.46 1.62
N SER A 35 -23.13 39.29 0.58
CA SER A 35 -23.44 40.73 0.59
C SER A 35 -24.89 41.05 1.00
N ASP A 36 -25.83 40.13 0.78
CA ASP A 36 -27.26 40.36 1.00
C ASP A 36 -27.70 40.17 2.47
N HIS A 37 -26.78 39.73 3.34
CA HIS A 37 -27.01 39.71 4.78
C HIS A 37 -26.03 40.67 5.47
N ILE A 38 -26.48 41.90 5.66
CA ILE A 38 -25.82 42.93 6.47
C ILE A 38 -25.74 42.42 7.92
N TRP A 39 -24.64 41.77 8.29
CA TRP A 39 -24.28 41.56 9.68
C TRP A 39 -23.72 42.88 10.22
N ASN A 40 -24.59 43.63 10.92
CA ASN A 40 -24.18 44.79 11.72
C ASN A 40 -23.34 44.32 12.92
N SER A 41 -22.08 43.95 12.69
CA SER A 41 -21.06 43.90 13.73
C SER A 41 -20.03 44.96 13.43
N ASN A 42 -20.01 46.00 14.28
CA ASN A 42 -19.00 47.06 14.22
C ASN A 42 -17.60 46.43 14.27
N ASN A 43 -16.75 46.76 13.28
CA ASN A 43 -15.37 46.31 13.06
C ASN A 43 -15.15 45.01 12.28
N VAL A 44 -15.82 44.82 11.14
CA VAL A 44 -15.31 43.90 10.11
C VAL A 44 -14.80 44.74 8.93
N THR A 45 -13.48 44.74 8.71
CA THR A 45 -12.89 45.30 7.49
C THR A 45 -13.34 44.44 6.31
N GLN A 46 -14.06 45.02 5.35
CA GLN A 46 -14.35 44.36 4.08
C GLN A 46 -13.03 44.07 3.36
N LEU A 47 -12.63 42.80 3.32
CA LEU A 47 -11.52 42.32 2.52
C LEU A 47 -12.06 42.03 1.11
N HIS A 48 -11.63 42.82 0.13
CA HIS A 48 -11.79 42.48 -1.28
C HIS A 48 -10.66 41.54 -1.67
N LEU A 49 -10.85 40.23 -1.47
CA LEU A 49 -9.94 39.22 -1.97
C LEU A 49 -10.28 38.91 -3.43
N THR A 50 -9.26 38.90 -4.29
CA THR A 50 -9.41 38.44 -5.68
C THR A 50 -9.46 36.92 -5.74
N ILE A 51 -10.16 36.35 -6.74
CA ILE A 51 -10.20 34.89 -6.99
C ILE A 51 -8.79 34.31 -7.08
N THR A 52 -7.86 35.08 -7.67
CA THR A 52 -6.44 34.73 -7.78
C THR A 52 -5.74 34.63 -6.43
N GLU A 53 -5.98 35.56 -5.51
CA GLU A 53 -5.41 35.50 -4.15
C GLU A 53 -5.95 34.28 -3.40
N ILE A 54 -7.27 34.04 -3.45
CA ILE A 54 -7.89 32.89 -2.78
C ILE A 54 -7.33 31.56 -3.32
N CYS A 55 -7.15 31.43 -4.63
CA CYS A 55 -6.63 30.22 -5.25
C CYS A 55 -5.15 29.95 -5.00
N LEU A 56 -4.36 30.99 -4.74
CA LEU A 56 -2.92 30.85 -4.57
C LEU A 56 -2.55 30.72 -3.09
N ASP A 57 -3.37 31.29 -2.19
CA ASP A 57 -3.28 31.10 -0.74
C ASP A 57 -3.67 29.68 -0.28
N THR A 58 -4.07 28.78 -1.19
CA THR A 58 -4.32 27.35 -0.91
C THR A 58 -3.10 26.46 -1.16
N PHE A 59 -1.97 27.01 -1.62
CA PHE A 59 -0.76 26.24 -1.92
C PHE A 59 0.43 26.73 -1.09
N ALA A 60 1.21 25.79 -0.57
CA ALA A 60 2.58 26.03 -0.10
C ALA A 60 3.53 25.88 -1.28
N ILE A 61 4.58 26.73 -1.32
CA ILE A 61 5.56 26.75 -2.41
C ILE A 61 6.96 26.32 -1.90
N PRO A 62 7.19 25.03 -1.56
CA PRO A 62 8.50 24.58 -1.09
C PRO A 62 9.57 24.73 -2.18
N PHE A 63 10.77 25.09 -1.73
CA PHE A 63 11.99 25.20 -2.53
C PHE A 63 12.87 23.97 -2.31
N ILE A 64 13.17 23.24 -3.38
CA ILE A 64 14.05 22.06 -3.35
C ILE A 64 15.33 22.39 -4.09
N LYS A 65 16.48 22.21 -3.43
CA LYS A 65 17.82 22.52 -3.97
C LYS A 65 18.62 21.24 -4.19
N GLU A 66 18.30 20.52 -5.24
CA GLU A 66 18.98 19.27 -5.63
C GLU A 66 19.40 19.32 -7.10
N TRP A 67 20.49 18.63 -7.45
CA TRP A 67 21.00 18.57 -8.83
C TRP A 67 20.40 17.34 -9.52
N MET A 68 19.32 17.53 -10.27
CA MET A 68 18.49 16.45 -10.80
C MET A 68 17.84 16.82 -12.14
N ASN A 69 17.30 15.84 -12.86
CA ASN A 69 16.58 16.08 -14.12
C ASN A 69 15.10 16.44 -13.89
N TYR A 70 14.37 16.76 -14.97
CA TYR A 70 12.97 17.20 -14.88
C TYR A 70 12.05 16.12 -14.29
N ALA A 71 12.25 14.86 -14.68
CA ALA A 71 11.42 13.74 -14.24
C ALA A 71 11.55 13.52 -12.74
N GLU A 72 12.79 13.54 -12.23
CA GLU A 72 13.03 13.33 -10.81
C GLU A 72 12.54 14.51 -9.95
N HIS A 73 12.69 15.76 -10.41
CA HIS A 73 12.09 16.91 -9.74
C HIS A 73 10.56 16.84 -9.72
N THR A 74 9.94 16.38 -10.80
CA THR A 74 8.49 16.13 -10.83
C THR A 74 8.09 15.06 -9.83
N GLN A 75 8.86 13.97 -9.71
CA GLN A 75 8.63 12.93 -8.71
C GLN A 75 8.73 13.46 -7.27
N ILE A 76 9.70 14.33 -6.98
CA ILE A 76 9.81 14.98 -5.66
C ILE A 76 8.56 15.81 -5.35
N CYS A 77 8.05 16.59 -6.31
CA CYS A 77 6.80 17.33 -6.11
C CYS A 77 5.61 16.39 -5.90
N ASN A 78 5.50 15.32 -6.69
CA ASN A 78 4.41 14.35 -6.58
C ASN A 78 4.38 13.68 -5.19
N ARG A 79 5.54 13.39 -4.58
CA ARG A 79 5.60 12.86 -3.19
C ARG A 79 4.93 13.78 -2.17
N LEU A 80 4.93 15.09 -2.42
CA LEU A 80 4.28 16.10 -1.59
C LEU A 80 2.80 16.31 -1.95
N ASP A 81 2.20 15.47 -2.80
CA ASP A 81 0.89 15.72 -3.45
C ASP A 81 0.87 17.03 -4.25
N GLY A 82 2.03 17.39 -4.79
CA GLY A 82 2.22 18.64 -5.50
C GLY A 82 2.73 18.43 -6.90
N ARG A 83 2.86 19.54 -7.62
CA ARG A 83 3.41 19.57 -8.99
C ARG A 83 4.37 20.73 -9.13
N LEU A 84 5.12 20.77 -10.23
CA LEU A 84 5.87 21.97 -10.59
C LEU A 84 4.93 23.17 -10.79
N LEU A 85 5.48 24.38 -10.66
CA LEU A 85 4.70 25.60 -10.85
C LEU A 85 4.26 25.78 -12.32
N LYS A 86 3.04 26.26 -12.51
CA LYS A 86 2.54 26.81 -13.77
C LYS A 86 3.03 28.24 -13.96
N PHE A 87 3.03 28.72 -15.20
CA PHE A 87 3.53 30.06 -15.53
C PHE A 87 2.80 31.17 -14.77
N GLU A 88 1.49 31.07 -14.62
CA GLU A 88 0.63 32.04 -13.91
C GLU A 88 0.98 32.11 -12.42
N GLU A 89 1.28 30.97 -11.80
CA GLU A 89 1.66 30.87 -10.39
C GLU A 89 3.01 31.54 -10.13
N VAL A 90 3.97 31.38 -11.05
CA VAL A 90 5.26 32.08 -10.96
C VAL A 90 5.10 33.59 -11.02
N GLN A 91 4.15 34.11 -11.80
CA GLN A 91 3.89 35.55 -11.84
C GLN A 91 3.38 36.09 -10.50
N TYR A 92 2.57 35.31 -9.79
CA TYR A 92 2.07 35.69 -8.47
C TYR A 92 3.16 35.61 -7.39
N PHE A 93 3.89 34.50 -7.33
CA PHE A 93 4.94 34.26 -6.32
C PHE A 93 6.30 34.87 -6.66
N LYS A 94 6.37 35.77 -7.64
CA LYS A 94 7.63 36.30 -8.20
C LYS A 94 8.56 36.92 -7.15
N HIS A 95 8.02 37.63 -6.17
CA HIS A 95 8.79 38.26 -5.10
C HIS A 95 9.34 37.23 -4.12
N TYR A 96 8.51 36.27 -3.71
CA TYR A 96 8.91 35.15 -2.86
C TYR A 96 10.02 34.32 -3.52
N ILE A 97 9.85 33.95 -4.78
CA ILE A 97 10.85 33.18 -5.55
C ILE A 97 12.18 33.94 -5.61
N GLN A 98 12.16 35.25 -5.86
CA GLN A 98 13.39 36.06 -5.89
C GLN A 98 14.09 36.09 -4.53
N GLU A 99 13.32 36.23 -3.45
CA GLU A 99 13.84 36.25 -2.09
C GLU A 99 14.54 34.92 -1.74
N VAL A 100 13.88 33.79 -1.99
CA VAL A 100 14.41 32.45 -1.74
C VAL A 100 15.67 32.16 -2.56
N ILE A 101 15.69 32.53 -3.84
CA ILE A 101 16.87 32.36 -4.70
C ILE A 101 18.04 33.21 -4.19
N SER A 102 17.76 34.44 -3.72
CA SER A 102 18.79 35.34 -3.19
C SER A 102 19.42 34.78 -1.89
N PHE A 103 18.62 34.18 -1.02
CA PHE A 103 19.10 33.58 0.24
C PHE A 103 19.80 32.23 0.06
N SER A 104 19.46 31.47 -0.97
CA SER A 104 19.98 30.11 -1.16
C SER A 104 21.42 30.05 -1.71
N ASN A 105 22.08 31.21 -1.90
CA ASN A 105 23.45 31.35 -2.41
C ASN A 105 23.71 30.48 -3.66
N VAL A 106 22.73 30.37 -4.56
CA VAL A 106 22.93 29.73 -5.87
C VAL A 106 23.97 30.59 -6.60
N SER A 107 25.16 30.04 -6.84
CA SER A 107 26.33 30.80 -7.31
C SER A 107 26.01 31.51 -8.64
N LYS A 108 26.51 32.73 -8.82
CA LYS A 108 26.39 33.48 -10.09
C LYS A 108 27.25 32.89 -11.23
N THR A 109 28.05 31.86 -10.94
CA THR A 109 29.16 31.43 -11.79
C THR A 109 28.96 30.09 -12.49
N ASP A 110 28.01 29.25 -12.06
CA ASP A 110 27.97 27.88 -12.57
C ASP A 110 27.09 27.69 -13.82
N PHE A 111 25.89 28.27 -13.95
CA PHE A 111 24.99 28.11 -15.13
C PHE A 111 23.95 29.24 -15.20
N PRO A 112 23.22 29.48 -16.33
CA PRO A 112 22.41 30.70 -16.52
C PRO A 112 21.45 30.92 -15.34
N PRO A 113 21.69 31.94 -14.48
CA PRO A 113 21.29 31.91 -13.06
C PRO A 113 19.79 32.08 -12.78
N HIS A 114 18.93 31.98 -13.79
CA HIS A 114 17.53 32.40 -13.72
C HIS A 114 16.66 31.58 -14.66
N GLN A 115 16.66 30.26 -14.50
CA GLN A 115 15.82 29.35 -15.27
C GLN A 115 15.03 28.48 -14.31
N LEU A 116 13.72 28.41 -14.51
CA LEU A 116 12.80 27.57 -13.75
C LEU A 116 12.14 26.59 -14.71
N ARG A 117 12.15 25.30 -14.40
CA ARG A 117 11.33 24.32 -15.12
C ARG A 117 9.87 24.44 -14.65
N LEU A 118 8.95 24.53 -15.60
CA LEU A 118 7.52 24.68 -15.34
C LEU A 118 6.78 23.36 -15.52
N PHE A 119 5.57 23.28 -15.00
CA PHE A 119 4.64 22.21 -15.31
C PHE A 119 4.26 22.21 -16.81
N GLY A 120 4.10 21.01 -17.39
CA GLY A 120 3.60 20.84 -18.77
C GLY A 120 4.45 20.00 -19.72
N GLY A 121 5.53 19.35 -19.25
CA GLY A 121 6.28 18.35 -20.05
C GLY A 121 5.51 17.03 -20.27
N THR A 122 6.01 16.16 -21.16
CA THR A 122 5.46 14.81 -21.37
C THR A 122 5.63 13.95 -20.12
N THR A 123 4.65 13.09 -19.81
CA THR A 123 4.65 12.22 -18.63
C THR A 123 5.44 10.91 -18.83
N GLN A 124 5.86 10.63 -20.07
CA GLN A 124 6.69 9.48 -20.43
C GLN A 124 8.00 9.99 -21.01
N PHE A 125 9.03 10.07 -20.17
CA PHE A 125 10.30 10.71 -20.49
C PHE A 125 11.16 9.79 -21.35
N THR A 126 11.11 9.99 -22.67
CA THR A 126 12.02 9.33 -23.62
C THR A 126 13.17 10.26 -23.99
N HIS A 127 14.27 9.70 -24.52
CA HIS A 127 15.43 10.47 -24.97
C HIS A 127 15.03 11.31 -26.20
N GLY A 128 14.52 12.52 -25.98
CA GLY A 128 14.03 13.41 -27.04
C GLY A 128 12.96 14.43 -26.62
N ASP A 129 12.42 14.32 -25.39
CA ASP A 129 11.34 15.21 -24.94
C ASP A 129 11.85 16.58 -24.46
N PHE A 130 11.04 17.60 -24.75
CA PHE A 130 11.29 19.00 -24.42
C PHE A 130 10.35 19.46 -23.31
N CYS A 131 10.91 20.13 -22.30
CA CYS A 131 10.20 20.58 -21.12
C CYS A 131 10.18 22.12 -21.04
N PRO A 132 9.08 22.74 -20.58
CA PRO A 132 8.95 24.18 -20.54
C PRO A 132 9.88 24.80 -19.51
N VAL A 133 10.56 25.86 -19.92
CA VAL A 133 11.52 26.62 -19.12
C VAL A 133 11.16 28.09 -19.14
N LEU A 134 11.13 28.66 -17.95
CA LEU A 134 10.98 30.08 -17.73
C LEU A 134 12.34 30.70 -17.42
N SER A 135 12.84 31.56 -18.30
CA SER A 135 13.97 32.42 -17.98
C SER A 135 13.50 33.78 -17.45
N PHE A 136 14.12 34.23 -16.36
CA PHE A 136 13.84 35.53 -15.73
C PHE A 136 15.13 36.36 -15.56
N PRO A 137 15.04 37.68 -15.37
CA PRO A 137 16.21 38.52 -15.09
C PRO A 137 16.69 38.37 -13.63
N SER A 138 17.93 38.78 -13.36
CA SER A 138 18.56 38.65 -12.03
C SER A 138 17.87 39.40 -10.91
N ASN A 139 17.09 40.43 -11.25
CA ASN A 139 16.22 41.14 -10.33
C ASN A 139 14.81 41.13 -10.93
N ILE A 140 13.87 40.50 -10.23
CA ILE A 140 12.47 40.42 -10.64
C ILE A 140 11.75 41.69 -10.15
N SER A 141 11.55 42.65 -11.05
CA SER A 141 10.61 43.77 -10.86
C SER A 141 9.26 43.51 -11.54
N ASP A 142 8.25 44.33 -11.28
CA ASP A 142 6.92 44.20 -11.91
C ASP A 142 6.95 44.22 -13.45
N ASN A 143 7.96 44.87 -14.06
CA ASN A 143 8.14 44.98 -15.51
C ASN A 143 9.16 44.00 -16.11
N SER A 144 9.49 42.93 -15.39
CA SER A 144 10.47 41.94 -15.85
C SER A 144 9.99 41.19 -17.09
N SER A 145 10.83 41.12 -18.13
CA SER A 145 10.54 40.29 -19.30
C SER A 145 10.88 38.83 -18.99
N PHE A 146 9.84 38.02 -18.79
CA PHE A 146 9.96 36.56 -18.71
C PHE A 146 10.03 35.98 -20.12
N LYS A 147 10.95 35.03 -20.34
CA LYS A 147 11.04 34.29 -21.61
C LYS A 147 10.69 32.83 -21.37
N LEU A 148 9.61 32.39 -22.00
CA LEU A 148 9.22 30.99 -22.07
C LEU A 148 9.88 30.35 -23.30
N TYR A 149 10.52 29.22 -23.10
CA TYR A 149 11.09 28.39 -24.16
C TYR A 149 11.13 26.93 -23.70
N GLU A 150 11.53 26.01 -24.57
CA GLU A 150 11.64 24.60 -24.21
C GLU A 150 13.11 24.15 -24.25
N ALA A 151 13.49 23.27 -23.33
CA ALA A 151 14.80 22.62 -23.34
C ALA A 151 14.66 21.14 -22.96
N PRO A 152 15.64 20.29 -23.33
CA PRO A 152 15.54 18.84 -23.10
C PRO A 152 15.25 18.51 -21.64
N CYS A 153 14.28 17.61 -21.40
CA CYS A 153 13.89 17.20 -20.05
C CYS A 153 15.00 16.42 -19.31
N SER A 154 15.93 15.82 -20.06
CA SER A 154 17.08 15.08 -19.55
C SER A 154 18.24 15.95 -19.07
N GLU A 155 18.17 17.28 -19.27
CA GLU A 155 19.19 18.19 -18.75
C GLU A 155 18.96 18.45 -17.26
N ASP A 156 19.98 18.16 -16.47
CA ASP A 156 19.95 18.40 -15.04
C ASP A 156 19.96 19.90 -14.68
N PHE A 157 19.34 20.24 -13.55
CA PHE A 157 19.30 21.58 -12.99
C PHE A 157 19.29 21.53 -11.46
N ASN A 158 19.56 22.67 -10.81
CA ASN A 158 19.97 22.71 -9.40
C ASN A 158 18.84 22.95 -8.39
N PHE A 159 17.63 23.28 -8.84
CA PHE A 159 16.52 23.55 -7.94
C PHE A 159 15.16 23.53 -8.64
N CYS A 160 14.11 23.22 -7.89
CA CYS A 160 12.72 23.39 -8.33
C CYS A 160 11.87 24.01 -7.23
N PHE A 161 10.71 24.54 -7.63
CA PHE A 161 9.63 24.92 -6.72
C PHE A 161 8.42 24.06 -7.04
N CYS A 162 7.77 23.54 -6.00
CA CYS A 162 6.53 22.79 -6.15
C CYS A 162 5.35 23.64 -5.68
N ALA A 163 4.19 23.52 -6.31
CA ALA A 163 2.91 23.92 -5.75
C ALA A 163 2.33 22.72 -5.00
N VAL A 164 2.20 22.84 -3.68
CA VAL A 164 1.71 21.78 -2.80
C VAL A 164 0.43 22.23 -2.10
N PRO A 165 -0.69 21.50 -2.18
CA PRO A 165 -1.92 21.89 -1.50
C PRO A 165 -1.74 21.99 0.02
N LEU A 166 -2.13 23.11 0.60
CA LEU A 166 -2.17 23.30 2.05
C LEU A 166 -3.26 22.42 2.69
N PHE A 167 -3.04 22.05 3.95
CA PHE A 167 -3.96 21.19 4.72
C PHE A 167 -4.21 19.81 4.12
N ASN A 168 -3.39 19.39 3.16
CA ASN A 168 -3.50 18.04 2.64
C ASN A 168 -3.15 17.01 3.72
N ASN A 169 -3.87 15.88 3.72
CA ASN A 169 -3.75 14.86 4.74
C ASN A 169 -2.62 13.90 4.41
N PHE A 170 -1.57 13.92 5.23
CA PHE A 170 -0.51 12.92 5.22
C PHE A 170 -0.74 11.87 6.30
N ASN A 171 -0.58 10.62 5.92
CA ASN A 171 -0.69 9.48 6.81
C ASN A 171 0.68 8.89 7.11
N TYR A 172 0.89 8.55 8.37
CA TYR A 172 2.08 7.90 8.85
C TYR A 172 1.89 6.38 8.99
N TYR A 173 2.82 5.63 8.40
CA TYR A 173 2.89 4.17 8.44
C TYR A 173 4.23 3.71 9.01
N GLY A 174 4.20 2.85 10.04
CA GLY A 174 5.39 2.25 10.63
C GLY A 174 5.24 1.86 12.11
N PRO A 175 6.32 1.37 12.75
CA PRO A 175 6.27 0.73 14.08
C PRO A 175 6.04 1.70 15.26
N LEU A 176 6.05 3.01 15.05
CA LEU A 176 5.90 4.03 16.10
C LEU A 176 4.44 4.18 16.57
N LYS A 177 4.03 3.40 17.57
CA LYS A 177 2.65 3.42 18.12
C LYS A 177 2.25 4.71 18.87
N LYS A 178 3.22 5.55 19.24
CA LYS A 178 3.01 6.74 20.09
C LYS A 178 2.81 8.05 19.32
N PHE A 179 2.97 8.01 18.00
CA PHE A 179 2.87 9.19 17.15
C PHE A 179 1.46 9.30 16.55
N GLU A 180 1.04 10.53 16.28
CA GLU A 180 -0.20 10.77 15.56
C GLU A 180 -0.08 10.22 14.13
N LYS A 181 -1.15 9.61 13.64
CA LYS A 181 -1.17 8.99 12.32
C LYS A 181 -1.46 9.98 11.20
N HIS A 182 -2.26 11.01 11.50
CA HIS A 182 -2.69 12.00 10.53
C HIS A 182 -1.93 13.30 10.78
N LEU A 183 -1.27 13.78 9.75
CA LEU A 183 -0.48 14.99 9.69
C LEU A 183 -1.02 15.84 8.54
N TYR A 184 -0.77 17.14 8.57
CA TYR A 184 -1.11 18.04 7.48
C TYR A 184 0.03 19.04 7.26
N ILE A 185 0.16 19.46 6.00
CA ILE A 185 1.10 20.53 5.65
C ILE A 185 0.48 21.86 6.08
N TYR A 186 1.25 22.64 6.83
CA TYR A 186 0.89 23.96 7.27
C TYR A 186 2.00 24.96 6.93
N GLU A 187 1.62 26.12 6.43
CA GLU A 187 2.54 27.23 6.21
C GLU A 187 2.42 28.21 7.38
N PHE A 188 3.55 28.46 8.06
CA PHE A 188 3.61 29.45 9.12
C PHE A 188 4.23 30.72 8.58
N ASP A 189 3.42 31.77 8.46
CA ASP A 189 3.89 33.09 8.08
C ASP A 189 4.37 33.84 9.33
N PHE A 190 5.68 33.85 9.59
CA PHE A 190 6.33 34.86 10.44
C PHE A 190 7.81 35.02 10.09
N SER A 191 8.08 36.13 9.43
CA SER A 191 9.27 36.97 9.47
C SER A 191 10.58 36.41 10.06
N VAL A 192 11.61 36.56 9.21
CA VAL A 192 13.02 36.83 9.56
C VAL A 192 13.84 35.63 10.04
N GLU A 193 14.80 35.30 9.16
CA GLU A 193 16.02 34.50 9.35
C GLU A 193 15.92 32.97 9.17
N ASN A 194 16.36 32.57 7.98
CA ASN A 194 16.82 31.24 7.57
C ASN A 194 15.79 30.12 7.50
N ARG A 195 15.15 29.87 6.33
CA ARG A 195 14.78 28.50 5.93
C ARG A 195 14.80 28.25 4.41
N GLN A 196 15.46 27.16 4.03
CA GLN A 196 15.40 26.49 2.73
C GLN A 196 14.17 25.59 2.57
N PHE A 197 13.26 25.54 3.55
CA PHE A 197 11.95 24.87 3.50
C PHE A 197 11.08 25.54 4.59
N SER A 198 10.15 26.43 4.21
CA SER A 198 9.28 27.16 5.16
C SER A 198 8.03 26.38 5.57
N SER A 199 7.70 25.27 4.89
CA SER A 199 6.53 24.45 5.20
C SER A 199 6.82 23.48 6.36
N LEU A 200 6.03 23.58 7.42
CA LEU A 200 6.10 22.68 8.57
C LEU A 200 5.02 21.61 8.39
N ILE A 201 5.35 20.33 8.57
CA ILE A 201 4.32 19.29 8.62
C ILE A 201 3.88 19.18 10.09
N LEU A 202 2.64 19.55 10.35
CA LEU A 202 2.03 19.55 11.68
C LEU A 202 1.12 18.34 11.84
N GLY A 203 1.19 17.71 13.01
CA GLY A 203 0.14 16.85 13.51
C GLY A 203 -0.99 17.65 14.16
N ILE A 204 -2.11 16.98 14.41
CA ILE A 204 -3.34 17.59 14.92
C ILE A 204 -3.17 18.12 16.36
N LEU A 205 -2.31 17.53 17.19
CA LEU A 205 -2.16 17.96 18.58
C LEU A 205 -0.70 18.21 18.98
N HIS A 206 0.20 17.23 18.80
CA HIS A 206 1.52 17.24 19.45
C HIS A 206 2.67 16.68 18.60
N THR A 207 2.41 16.20 17.39
CA THR A 207 3.47 15.71 16.49
C THR A 207 3.90 16.81 15.53
N VAL A 208 5.20 16.99 15.34
CA VAL A 208 5.76 18.01 14.44
C VAL A 208 6.91 17.39 13.65
N ILE A 209 6.96 17.65 12.34
CA ILE A 209 8.15 17.41 11.53
C ILE A 209 8.71 18.75 11.09
N GLU A 210 9.98 18.99 11.42
CA GLU A 210 10.67 20.23 11.09
C GLU A 210 12.10 19.96 10.62
N LEU A 211 12.58 20.79 9.70
CA LEU A 211 13.97 20.78 9.26
C LEU A 211 14.83 21.53 10.29
N ARG A 212 15.77 20.83 10.92
CA ARG A 212 16.77 21.41 11.85
C ARG A 212 18.17 20.99 11.43
N ARG A 213 19.03 21.95 11.07
CA ARG A 213 20.45 21.72 10.74
C ARG A 213 20.63 20.60 9.68
N GLU A 214 19.93 20.74 8.54
CA GLU A 214 19.97 19.79 7.40
C GLU A 214 19.43 18.39 7.71
N LYS A 215 18.59 18.25 8.74
CA LYS A 215 17.90 16.99 9.04
C LYS A 215 16.45 17.24 9.38
N PHE A 216 15.57 16.36 8.91
CA PHE A 216 14.19 16.38 9.37
C PHE A 216 14.10 15.71 10.74
N VAL A 217 13.44 16.39 11.68
CA VAL A 217 13.22 15.94 13.04
C VAL A 217 11.73 15.75 13.24
N LEU A 218 11.31 14.49 13.42
CA LEU A 218 9.97 14.11 13.85
C LEU A 218 9.96 14.12 15.38
N PHE A 219 9.17 15.00 15.98
CA PHE A 219 9.08 15.17 17.42
C PHE A 219 7.64 15.04 17.90
N ASN A 220 7.44 14.32 19.01
CA ASN A 220 6.17 14.29 19.73
C ASN A 220 6.32 14.98 21.09
N ALA A 221 5.61 16.09 21.28
CA ALA A 221 5.70 16.91 22.49
C ALA A 221 5.17 16.21 23.75
N LEU A 222 4.17 15.34 23.61
CA LEU A 222 3.56 14.61 24.73
C LEU A 222 4.49 13.51 25.27
N HIS A 223 5.08 12.71 24.38
CA HIS A 223 5.91 11.56 24.74
C HIS A 223 7.40 11.87 24.86
N LYS A 224 7.82 13.09 24.47
CA LYS A 224 9.22 13.54 24.43
C LYS A 224 10.10 12.53 23.67
N GLU A 225 9.61 12.07 22.53
CA GLU A 225 10.34 11.18 21.61
C GLU A 225 10.64 11.94 20.33
N ALA A 226 11.87 11.77 19.83
CA ALA A 226 12.32 12.42 18.60
C ALA A 226 13.05 11.41 17.71
N TYR A 227 12.79 11.50 16.41
CA TYR A 227 13.45 10.73 15.36
C TYR A 227 14.02 11.68 14.32
N GLU A 228 15.18 11.33 13.77
CA GLU A 228 15.90 12.14 12.78
C GLU A 228 16.07 11.36 11.47
N THR A 229 15.88 12.02 10.34
CA THR A 229 16.28 11.52 9.01
C THR A 229 17.11 12.56 8.26
N ARG A 230 17.99 12.07 7.38
CA ARG A 230 18.75 12.87 6.42
C ARG A 230 18.22 12.70 4.98
N ALA A 231 17.02 12.17 4.84
CA ALA A 231 16.36 12.08 3.55
C ALA A 231 16.09 13.49 3.00
N ASP A 232 16.04 13.59 1.67
CA ASP A 232 15.83 14.87 0.96
C ASP A 232 14.46 15.47 1.27
N LEU A 233 13.48 14.60 1.52
CA LEU A 233 12.14 14.96 1.98
C LEU A 233 11.75 14.18 3.24
N PRO A 234 10.87 14.75 4.09
CA PRO A 234 10.29 14.02 5.22
C PRO A 234 9.18 13.05 4.79
N VAL A 235 8.67 13.19 3.56
CA VAL A 235 7.63 12.34 2.96
C VAL A 235 8.23 11.16 2.19
N GLY A 236 7.40 10.16 1.92
CA GLY A 236 7.79 8.88 1.36
C GLY A 236 8.43 7.94 2.37
N ARG A 237 8.95 6.83 1.85
CA ARG A 237 9.51 5.72 2.63
C ARG A 237 10.97 5.98 2.99
N ASN A 238 11.22 6.38 4.24
CA ASN A 238 12.54 6.81 4.71
C ASN A 238 12.95 6.11 6.01
N TYR A 239 14.26 5.98 6.24
CA TYR A 239 14.79 5.51 7.52
C TYR A 239 14.93 6.66 8.52
N TRP A 240 14.27 6.51 9.66
CA TRP A 240 14.30 7.47 10.76
C TRP A 240 15.03 6.87 11.95
N THR A 241 15.96 7.62 12.53
CA THR A 241 16.79 7.17 13.64
C THR A 241 16.32 7.78 14.94
N SER A 242 16.03 6.95 15.94
CA SER A 242 15.67 7.38 17.29
C SER A 242 16.81 8.13 17.95
N THR A 243 16.52 9.31 18.49
CA THR A 243 17.48 10.12 19.25
C THR A 243 17.80 9.56 20.63
N LYS A 244 16.98 8.64 21.15
CA LYS A 244 17.15 8.05 22.50
C LYS A 244 18.06 6.84 22.51
N ASP A 245 17.89 5.93 21.55
CA ASP A 245 18.57 4.63 21.51
C ASP A 245 19.32 4.36 20.19
N GLY A 246 19.30 5.29 19.23
CA GLY A 246 20.01 5.18 17.96
C GLY A 246 19.43 4.11 17.01
N LYS A 247 18.28 3.52 17.33
CA LYS A 247 17.65 2.51 16.47
C LYS A 247 17.04 3.15 15.23
N LYS A 248 17.26 2.50 14.09
CA LYS A 248 16.66 2.89 12.81
C LYS A 248 15.31 2.19 12.64
N HIS A 249 14.31 2.96 12.24
CA HIS A 249 12.97 2.50 11.88
C HIS A 249 12.64 2.99 10.48
N LEU A 250 12.14 2.10 9.64
CA LEU A 250 11.59 2.49 8.34
C LEU A 250 10.19 3.05 8.56
N LEU A 251 9.94 4.26 8.09
CA LEU A 251 8.65 4.95 8.21
C LEU A 251 8.23 5.44 6.82
N THR A 252 6.93 5.48 6.57
CA THR A 252 6.37 6.06 5.34
C THR A 252 5.38 7.16 5.71
N PHE A 253 5.58 8.35 5.14
CA PHE A 253 4.71 9.51 5.29
C PHE A 253 4.14 9.86 3.92
N THR A 254 2.85 9.66 3.73
CA THR A 254 2.27 9.64 2.38
C THR A 254 0.95 10.39 2.30
N HIS A 255 0.68 11.00 1.15
CA HIS A 255 -0.61 11.61 0.83
C HIS A 255 -1.61 10.60 0.24
N CYS A 256 -1.15 9.39 -0.12
CA CYS A 256 -2.00 8.36 -0.72
C CYS A 256 -3.23 8.08 0.15
N LYS A 257 -4.36 7.83 -0.52
CA LYS A 257 -5.64 7.69 0.16
C LYS A 257 -5.67 6.46 1.05
N SER A 258 -5.77 6.68 2.36
CA SER A 258 -5.87 5.61 3.35
C SER A 258 -6.95 4.61 3.01
N ASN A 259 -6.63 3.32 3.14
CA ASN A 259 -7.49 2.17 2.86
C ASN A 259 -7.90 1.98 1.39
N GLU A 260 -7.39 2.79 0.45
CA GLU A 260 -7.70 2.67 -0.98
C GLU A 260 -6.43 2.53 -1.83
N GLU A 261 -5.36 3.22 -1.44
CA GLU A 261 -4.10 3.28 -2.17
C GLU A 261 -2.87 2.95 -1.31
N PHE A 262 -1.78 2.58 -1.97
CA PHE A 262 -0.45 2.41 -1.41
C PHE A 262 0.57 3.24 -2.18
N GLU A 263 1.66 3.62 -1.51
CA GLU A 263 2.76 4.37 -2.11
C GLU A 263 3.86 3.42 -2.62
N CYS A 264 4.18 3.52 -3.90
CA CYS A 264 5.41 2.98 -4.49
C CYS A 264 6.65 3.67 -3.86
N SER A 265 7.85 3.09 -3.95
CA SER A 265 9.06 3.75 -3.43
C SER A 265 9.39 5.05 -4.17
N ASN A 266 8.94 5.21 -5.42
CA ASN A 266 9.06 6.44 -6.21
C ASN A 266 8.08 7.56 -5.76
N GLY A 267 7.06 7.25 -4.95
CA GLY A 267 6.06 8.21 -4.48
C GLY A 267 4.71 8.15 -5.19
N THR A 268 4.56 7.31 -6.20
CA THR A 268 3.28 7.14 -6.92
C THR A 268 2.27 6.40 -6.04
N CYS A 269 1.04 6.92 -5.98
CA CYS A 269 -0.07 6.25 -5.33
C CYS A 269 -0.78 5.32 -6.32
N LEU A 270 -0.85 4.03 -5.99
CA LEU A 270 -1.56 3.01 -6.77
C LEU A 270 -2.62 2.31 -5.91
N PRO A 271 -3.70 1.80 -6.51
CA PRO A 271 -4.76 1.14 -5.74
C PRO A 271 -4.29 -0.21 -5.18
N TRP A 272 -4.78 -0.59 -3.99
CA TRP A 272 -4.30 -1.81 -3.30
C TRP A 272 -4.44 -3.12 -4.07
N ASN A 273 -5.33 -3.20 -5.05
CA ASN A 273 -5.57 -4.40 -5.85
C ASN A 273 -4.43 -4.70 -6.83
N VAL A 274 -3.54 -3.73 -7.12
CA VAL A 274 -2.38 -3.97 -7.97
C VAL A 274 -1.13 -4.38 -7.20
N ARG A 275 -1.12 -4.27 -5.87
CA ARG A 275 0.03 -4.72 -5.08
C ARG A 275 0.13 -6.24 -5.06
N CYS A 276 1.31 -6.77 -5.32
CA CYS A 276 1.59 -8.21 -5.36
C CYS A 276 0.62 -8.92 -6.30
N ASN A 277 0.37 -8.39 -7.48
CA ASN A 277 -0.52 -9.01 -8.48
C ASN A 277 0.29 -9.82 -9.53
N GLY A 278 1.62 -9.82 -9.44
CA GLY A 278 2.53 -10.46 -10.39
C GLY A 278 2.85 -9.62 -11.64
N VAL A 279 2.35 -8.38 -11.70
CA VAL A 279 2.56 -7.41 -12.76
C VAL A 279 3.29 -6.22 -12.16
N VAL A 280 4.24 -5.66 -12.89
CA VAL A 280 4.93 -4.43 -12.47
C VAL A 280 4.07 -3.25 -12.89
N ASP A 281 3.39 -2.65 -11.93
CA ASP A 281 2.59 -1.44 -12.05
C ASP A 281 3.32 -0.21 -11.51
N CYS A 282 4.21 -0.35 -10.51
CA CYS A 282 5.14 0.73 -10.14
C CYS A 282 6.34 0.77 -11.10
N ASP A 283 6.79 1.96 -11.53
CA ASP A 283 8.00 2.10 -12.36
C ASP A 283 9.27 1.53 -11.70
N ASP A 284 9.30 1.52 -10.37
CA ASP A 284 10.39 1.00 -9.55
C ASP A 284 10.19 -0.46 -9.09
N LYS A 285 9.09 -1.12 -9.50
CA LYS A 285 8.71 -2.50 -9.14
C LYS A 285 8.41 -2.73 -7.65
N SER A 286 8.26 -1.68 -6.86
CA SER A 286 8.06 -1.78 -5.41
C SER A 286 6.68 -2.31 -4.97
N ASP A 287 5.75 -2.42 -5.91
CA ASP A 287 4.47 -3.11 -5.78
C ASP A 287 4.61 -4.63 -5.66
N GLU A 288 5.68 -5.20 -6.23
CA GLU A 288 5.98 -6.63 -6.23
C GLU A 288 7.07 -7.01 -5.19
N GLU A 289 7.40 -6.08 -4.30
CA GLU A 289 8.34 -6.28 -3.19
C GLU A 289 7.63 -6.67 -1.88
N GLU A 290 8.29 -7.51 -1.06
CA GLU A 290 7.78 -7.97 0.24
C GLU A 290 6.37 -8.61 0.17
N CYS A 291 6.12 -9.31 -0.93
CA CYS A 291 4.92 -10.10 -1.14
C CYS A 291 4.98 -11.43 -0.36
N ASN A 292 3.82 -11.94 0.06
CA ASN A 292 3.67 -13.27 0.64
C ASN A 292 4.34 -13.50 2.01
N GLN A 293 4.14 -12.57 2.95
CA GLN A 293 4.60 -12.78 4.32
C GLN A 293 3.53 -13.55 5.14
N LEU A 294 3.82 -14.81 5.46
CA LEU A 294 3.03 -15.59 6.41
C LEU A 294 3.54 -15.30 7.83
N VAL A 295 2.75 -14.55 8.60
CA VAL A 295 3.07 -14.19 9.98
C VAL A 295 2.34 -15.11 10.93
N LYS A 296 3.09 -15.74 11.85
CA LYS A 296 2.57 -16.72 12.82
C LYS A 296 2.47 -16.05 14.20
N ASP A 297 1.42 -16.36 14.94
CA ASP A 297 1.26 -15.89 16.31
C ASP A 297 2.39 -16.38 17.22
N LYS A 298 2.64 -15.65 18.32
CA LYS A 298 3.64 -16.05 19.30
C LYS A 298 3.27 -17.40 19.91
N GLY A 299 4.17 -18.38 19.80
CA GLY A 299 3.95 -19.73 20.29
C GLY A 299 3.23 -20.64 19.28
N TYR A 300 3.11 -20.23 18.02
CA TYR A 300 2.65 -21.10 16.95
C TYR A 300 3.50 -22.37 16.87
N SER A 301 2.83 -23.52 16.77
CA SER A 301 3.45 -24.82 16.55
C SER A 301 2.77 -25.52 15.39
N VAL A 302 3.58 -25.93 14.40
CA VAL A 302 3.12 -26.71 13.23
C VAL A 302 2.61 -28.09 13.61
N HIS A 303 2.90 -28.58 14.82
CA HIS A 303 2.46 -29.88 15.31
C HIS A 303 1.13 -29.82 16.07
N VAL A 304 0.62 -28.62 16.35
CA VAL A 304 -0.64 -28.44 17.08
C VAL A 304 -1.73 -28.02 16.11
N PRO A 305 -2.87 -28.73 16.06
CA PRO A 305 -3.97 -28.38 15.17
C PRO A 305 -4.53 -26.98 15.47
N PRO A 306 -5.06 -26.28 14.47
CA PRO A 306 -5.69 -25.00 14.67
C PRO A 306 -6.91 -25.13 15.58
N PRO A 307 -7.11 -24.19 16.51
CA PRO A 307 -8.32 -24.17 17.34
C PRO A 307 -9.55 -23.87 16.47
N PRO A 308 -10.75 -24.34 16.85
CA PRO A 308 -12.00 -24.01 16.17
C PRO A 308 -12.24 -22.51 16.07
N ARG A 309 -12.98 -22.08 15.04
CA ARG A 309 -13.43 -20.69 14.91
C ARG A 309 -14.48 -20.37 15.97
N ALA A 310 -14.69 -19.08 16.25
CA ALA A 310 -15.53 -18.64 17.38
C ALA A 310 -16.97 -19.21 17.38
N ASN A 311 -17.51 -19.53 16.20
CA ASN A 311 -18.86 -20.05 16.02
C ASN A 311 -18.90 -21.59 15.84
N GLU A 312 -17.76 -22.26 15.92
CA GLU A 312 -17.61 -23.69 15.63
C GLU A 312 -17.22 -24.45 16.91
N LYS A 313 -17.81 -25.63 17.12
CA LYS A 313 -17.52 -26.49 18.28
C LYS A 313 -16.30 -27.37 18.07
N SER A 314 -15.99 -27.64 16.81
CA SER A 314 -14.97 -28.56 16.34
C SER A 314 -14.19 -27.91 15.21
N LEU A 315 -12.95 -28.35 14.99
CA LEU A 315 -12.18 -27.95 13.81
C LEU A 315 -12.79 -28.61 12.57
N TYR A 316 -13.36 -27.83 11.67
CA TYR A 316 -13.86 -28.35 10.40
C TYR A 316 -12.74 -28.49 9.38
N ILE A 317 -12.58 -29.71 8.87
CA ILE A 317 -11.70 -30.02 7.75
C ILE A 317 -12.59 -30.41 6.59
N TYR A 318 -12.70 -29.51 5.63
CA TYR A 318 -13.48 -29.75 4.44
C TYR A 318 -12.70 -30.65 3.49
N TYR A 319 -13.37 -31.60 2.86
CA TYR A 319 -12.72 -32.51 1.94
C TYR A 319 -13.54 -32.77 0.68
N ASN A 320 -12.83 -33.02 -0.42
CA ASN A 320 -13.37 -33.47 -1.68
C ASN A 320 -12.42 -34.52 -2.27
N VAL A 321 -12.96 -35.62 -2.77
CA VAL A 321 -12.17 -36.71 -3.36
C VAL A 321 -12.57 -36.89 -4.81
N THR A 322 -11.58 -36.85 -5.70
CA THR A 322 -11.76 -37.14 -7.12
C THR A 322 -10.95 -38.38 -7.48
N LEU A 323 -11.59 -39.30 -8.21
CA LEU A 323 -10.94 -40.48 -8.76
C LEU A 323 -10.64 -40.20 -10.24
N PHE A 324 -9.37 -40.22 -10.61
CA PHE A 324 -8.96 -39.94 -11.98
C PHE A 324 -8.98 -41.21 -12.84
N ASN A 325 -8.26 -42.24 -12.39
CA ASN A 325 -8.02 -43.45 -13.16
C ASN A 325 -8.07 -44.70 -12.29
N ILE A 326 -8.46 -45.81 -12.90
CA ILE A 326 -8.29 -47.16 -12.34
C ILE A 326 -7.22 -47.84 -13.19
N TYR A 327 -6.07 -48.13 -12.60
CA TYR A 327 -4.95 -48.76 -13.29
C TYR A 327 -5.09 -50.26 -13.39
N ASP A 328 -5.47 -50.89 -12.29
CA ASP A 328 -5.54 -52.34 -12.20
C ASP A 328 -6.57 -52.81 -11.16
N ILE A 329 -7.19 -53.96 -11.42
CA ILE A 329 -8.09 -54.66 -10.51
C ILE A 329 -7.63 -56.12 -10.45
N THR A 330 -6.93 -56.49 -9.39
CA THR A 330 -6.39 -57.85 -9.25
C THR A 330 -7.26 -58.70 -8.33
N ALA A 331 -7.96 -59.69 -8.91
CA ALA A 331 -8.82 -60.61 -8.16
C ALA A 331 -8.06 -61.55 -7.21
N ILE A 332 -6.80 -61.86 -7.53
CA ILE A 332 -5.93 -62.74 -6.73
C ILE A 332 -5.49 -62.05 -5.44
N GLN A 333 -4.97 -60.82 -5.57
CA GLN A 333 -4.55 -59.95 -4.48
C GLN A 333 -5.72 -59.27 -3.77
N ARG A 334 -6.92 -59.32 -4.39
CA ARG A 334 -8.15 -58.68 -3.91
C ARG A 334 -7.95 -57.19 -3.66
N SER A 335 -7.33 -56.51 -4.62
CA SER A 335 -7.04 -55.09 -4.52
C SER A 335 -7.31 -54.35 -5.82
N ILE A 336 -7.45 -53.03 -5.71
CA ILE A 336 -7.64 -52.12 -6.83
C ILE A 336 -6.61 -50.98 -6.74
N LYS A 337 -5.87 -50.77 -7.82
CA LYS A 337 -4.94 -49.66 -7.95
C LYS A 337 -5.62 -48.49 -8.64
N ILE A 338 -5.75 -47.38 -7.94
CA ILE A 338 -6.44 -46.18 -8.43
C ILE A 338 -5.59 -44.93 -8.26
N GLN A 339 -5.77 -43.96 -9.15
CA GLN A 339 -5.27 -42.60 -8.97
C GLN A 339 -6.35 -41.76 -8.31
N ALA A 340 -6.05 -41.21 -7.14
CA ALA A 340 -6.96 -40.36 -6.39
C ALA A 340 -6.32 -39.00 -6.12
N GLU A 341 -7.16 -37.96 -6.13
CA GLU A 341 -6.82 -36.63 -5.63
C GLU A 341 -7.79 -36.25 -4.52
N ILE A 342 -7.23 -35.94 -3.37
CA ILE A 342 -7.90 -35.57 -2.15
C ILE A 342 -7.59 -34.09 -1.93
N ASN A 343 -8.61 -33.26 -2.04
CA ASN A 343 -8.53 -31.84 -1.73
C ASN A 343 -9.08 -31.64 -0.32
N LEU A 344 -8.24 -31.16 0.58
CA LEU A 344 -8.62 -30.74 1.93
C LEU A 344 -8.59 -29.23 2.03
N SER A 345 -9.40 -28.68 2.93
CA SER A 345 -9.28 -27.28 3.28
C SER A 345 -9.72 -26.98 4.70
N TRP A 346 -9.09 -25.97 5.28
CA TRP A 346 -9.34 -25.54 6.65
C TRP A 346 -8.97 -24.05 6.81
N TYR A 347 -9.16 -23.55 8.02
CA TYR A 347 -8.83 -22.18 8.42
C TYR A 347 -7.96 -22.24 9.68
N ASP A 348 -6.99 -21.34 9.81
CA ASP A 348 -6.09 -21.28 10.97
C ASP A 348 -6.01 -19.84 11.50
N LYS A 349 -6.67 -19.56 12.62
CA LYS A 349 -6.71 -18.21 13.20
C LYS A 349 -5.36 -17.73 13.75
N ARG A 350 -4.38 -18.62 13.89
CA ARG A 350 -3.06 -18.33 14.49
C ARG A 350 -2.06 -17.82 13.45
N ILE A 351 -2.46 -17.73 12.20
CA ILE A 351 -1.64 -17.22 11.10
C ILE A 351 -2.31 -16.01 10.47
N GLN A 352 -1.49 -15.14 9.91
CA GLN A 352 -1.90 -13.97 9.17
C GLN A 352 -1.17 -13.99 7.85
N PHE A 353 -1.89 -13.66 6.79
CA PHE A 353 -1.36 -13.63 5.46
C PHE A 353 -1.24 -12.19 5.00
N TRP A 354 -0.01 -11.74 4.78
CA TRP A 354 0.28 -10.37 4.37
C TRP A 354 0.59 -10.31 2.89
N ASN A 355 0.06 -9.28 2.22
CA ASN A 355 0.37 -8.95 0.83
C ASN A 355 0.28 -10.16 -0.12
N ILE A 356 -0.78 -10.99 0.01
CA ILE A 356 -0.93 -12.19 -0.83
C ILE A 356 -1.38 -11.79 -2.23
N ALA A 357 -0.70 -12.33 -3.25
CA ALA A 357 -1.20 -12.40 -4.62
C ALA A 357 -2.32 -13.44 -4.78
N LYS A 358 -2.97 -13.47 -5.96
CA LYS A 358 -3.95 -14.53 -6.26
C LYS A 358 -3.28 -15.91 -6.31
N ASN A 359 -3.83 -16.90 -5.59
CA ASN A 359 -3.46 -18.33 -5.62
C ASN A 359 -1.99 -18.65 -5.30
N GLU A 360 -1.46 -18.01 -4.28
CA GLU A 360 -0.06 -18.18 -3.89
C GLU A 360 0.23 -19.51 -3.21
N ASN A 361 1.42 -20.04 -3.48
CA ASN A 361 1.90 -21.28 -2.91
C ASN A 361 2.34 -21.05 -1.46
N ILE A 362 1.77 -21.82 -0.54
CA ILE A 362 2.17 -21.81 0.87
C ILE A 362 3.20 -22.91 1.08
N ASN A 363 4.34 -22.55 1.67
CA ASN A 363 5.31 -23.56 2.09
C ASN A 363 4.71 -24.42 3.21
N MET A 364 4.58 -25.70 2.93
CA MET A 364 3.90 -26.66 3.79
C MET A 364 4.66 -26.97 5.08
N LYS A 365 5.96 -26.62 5.16
CA LYS A 365 6.74 -26.74 6.38
C LYS A 365 6.42 -25.63 7.39
N ASP A 366 5.78 -24.56 6.94
CA ASP A 366 5.56 -23.37 7.75
C ASP A 366 4.25 -23.40 8.53
N ILE A 367 3.29 -24.21 8.12
CA ILE A 367 1.97 -24.29 8.74
C ILE A 367 1.64 -25.70 9.18
N TRP A 368 0.74 -25.82 10.16
CA TRP A 368 0.12 -27.09 10.47
C TRP A 368 -0.63 -27.62 9.24
N LYS A 369 -0.43 -28.90 8.93
CA LYS A 369 -1.20 -29.66 7.94
C LYS A 369 -1.67 -30.98 8.56
N PRO A 370 -2.83 -31.52 8.15
CA PRO A 370 -3.27 -32.82 8.63
C PRO A 370 -2.37 -33.93 8.07
N GLU A 371 -1.82 -34.77 8.94
CA GLU A 371 -1.05 -35.96 8.55
C GLU A 371 -2.01 -37.12 8.27
N LEU A 372 -2.19 -37.43 6.98
CA LEU A 372 -3.22 -38.37 6.52
C LEU A 372 -2.70 -39.80 6.50
N THR A 373 -3.47 -40.70 7.12
CA THR A 373 -3.33 -42.14 6.95
C THR A 373 -4.59 -42.71 6.29
N LEU A 374 -4.38 -43.37 5.15
CA LEU A 374 -5.41 -44.08 4.42
C LEU A 374 -5.52 -45.52 4.93
N VAL A 375 -6.72 -45.94 5.31
CA VAL A 375 -6.98 -47.28 5.84
C VAL A 375 -8.07 -47.95 5.01
N GLY A 376 -7.84 -49.21 4.65
CA GLY A 376 -8.85 -50.03 3.98
C GLY A 376 -9.80 -50.68 4.99
N ASP A 377 -11.11 -50.51 4.81
CA ASP A 377 -12.13 -51.14 5.67
C ASP A 377 -12.34 -52.64 5.34
N ALA A 378 -11.79 -53.11 4.21
CA ALA A 378 -11.79 -54.53 3.86
C ALA A 378 -11.07 -55.39 4.93
N TYR A 379 -10.03 -54.84 5.57
CA TYR A 379 -9.27 -55.50 6.62
C TYR A 379 -8.91 -54.45 7.69
N PRO A 380 -9.60 -54.44 8.85
CA PRO A 380 -9.34 -53.46 9.91
C PRO A 380 -7.85 -53.38 10.24
N GLY A 381 -7.28 -52.18 10.15
CA GLY A 381 -5.86 -51.94 10.41
C GLY A 381 -4.93 -52.09 9.20
N TYR A 382 -5.42 -52.37 7.99
CA TYR A 382 -4.58 -52.39 6.79
C TYR A 382 -4.34 -50.98 6.28
N LYS A 383 -3.09 -50.49 6.43
CA LYS A 383 -2.64 -49.21 5.86
C LYS A 383 -2.52 -49.34 4.34
N ILE A 384 -3.20 -48.47 3.62
CA ILE A 384 -3.13 -48.39 2.16
C ILE A 384 -1.74 -47.87 1.79
N THR A 385 -1.05 -48.61 0.91
CA THR A 385 0.26 -48.20 0.39
C THR A 385 0.07 -47.20 -0.74
N MET A 386 0.93 -46.19 -0.76
CA MET A 386 0.99 -45.16 -1.79
C MET A 386 2.22 -45.40 -2.65
N ASP A 387 2.10 -45.13 -3.94
CA ASP A 387 3.26 -45.04 -4.82
C ASP A 387 4.00 -43.73 -4.54
N GLU A 388 5.22 -43.80 -3.99
CA GLU A 388 6.00 -42.62 -3.60
C GLU A 388 6.45 -41.80 -4.82
N ASP A 389 6.64 -42.44 -5.98
CA ASP A 389 7.12 -41.78 -7.20
C ASP A 389 6.02 -40.93 -7.86
N GLU A 390 4.75 -41.26 -7.61
CA GLU A 390 3.56 -40.59 -8.15
C GLU A 390 2.82 -39.75 -7.10
N PHE A 391 3.48 -39.53 -5.96
CA PHE A 391 2.96 -38.73 -4.86
C PHE A 391 3.23 -37.24 -5.10
N HIS A 392 2.16 -36.45 -5.13
CA HIS A 392 2.22 -34.99 -5.25
C HIS A 392 1.36 -34.32 -4.19
N GLU A 393 1.96 -33.38 -3.46
CA GLU A 393 1.25 -32.52 -2.53
C GLU A 393 1.48 -31.04 -2.86
N SER A 394 0.45 -30.22 -2.66
CA SER A 394 0.55 -28.76 -2.77
C SER A 394 -0.37 -28.07 -1.78
N CYS A 395 0.03 -26.89 -1.34
CA CYS A 395 -0.76 -26.06 -0.43
C CYS A 395 -0.82 -24.63 -0.96
N LYS A 396 -2.02 -24.06 -1.00
CA LYS A 396 -2.30 -22.73 -1.54
C LYS A 396 -3.30 -22.00 -0.67
N SER A 397 -3.22 -20.68 -0.63
CA SER A 397 -4.34 -19.86 -0.14
C SER A 397 -5.41 -19.76 -1.22
N ASP A 398 -6.69 -19.69 -0.83
CA ASP A 398 -7.83 -19.44 -1.71
C ASP A 398 -8.30 -17.98 -1.59
N PRO A 399 -7.84 -17.05 -2.45
CA PRO A 399 -8.30 -15.67 -2.41
C PRO A 399 -9.73 -15.50 -2.93
N GLU A 400 -10.29 -16.46 -3.67
CA GLU A 400 -11.70 -16.39 -4.12
C GLU A 400 -12.66 -16.59 -2.94
N SER A 401 -12.23 -17.27 -1.88
CA SER A 401 -12.97 -17.33 -0.60
C SER A 401 -13.20 -15.95 0.04
N PHE A 402 -12.49 -14.93 -0.45
CA PHE A 402 -12.44 -13.57 0.07
C PHE A 402 -13.07 -12.51 -0.86
N GLU A 403 -13.14 -12.71 -2.19
CA GLU A 403 -13.66 -11.71 -3.13
C GLU A 403 -15.14 -11.35 -2.82
N GLY A 404 -15.35 -10.26 -2.08
CA GLY A 404 -16.68 -9.73 -1.70
C GLY A 404 -16.93 -9.54 -0.20
N LYS A 405 -15.98 -9.89 0.69
CA LYS A 405 -16.03 -9.57 2.12
C LYS A 405 -14.94 -8.54 2.43
N ASP A 406 -15.29 -7.42 3.07
CA ASP A 406 -14.35 -6.36 3.52
C ASP A 406 -13.41 -6.83 4.66
N SER A 407 -12.84 -8.04 4.56
CA SER A 407 -11.98 -8.66 5.56
C SER A 407 -10.50 -8.28 5.41
N ARG A 408 -10.13 -7.48 4.40
CA ARG A 408 -8.75 -7.01 4.20
C ARG A 408 -8.50 -5.90 5.22
N ILE A 409 -7.51 -6.11 6.09
CA ILE A 409 -7.19 -5.18 7.15
C ILE A 409 -5.97 -4.36 6.73
N PHE A 410 -6.12 -3.04 6.72
CA PHE A 410 -5.05 -2.10 6.44
C PHE A 410 -4.19 -1.87 7.69
N SER A 411 -2.87 -2.00 7.52
CA SER A 411 -1.93 -1.92 8.63
C SER A 411 -1.15 -0.62 8.62
N TYR A 412 -1.47 0.27 9.58
CA TYR A 412 -0.64 1.45 9.85
C TYR A 412 0.73 1.13 10.45
N SER A 413 0.98 -0.13 10.85
CA SER A 413 2.28 -0.52 11.42
C SER A 413 3.29 -0.97 10.38
N ASP A 414 2.84 -1.28 9.16
CA ASP A 414 3.72 -1.70 8.08
C ASP A 414 4.17 -0.48 7.26
N PRO A 415 5.48 -0.17 7.18
CA PRO A 415 6.01 0.91 6.35
C PRO A 415 5.77 0.70 4.84
N TYR A 416 5.53 -0.52 4.38
CA TYR A 416 5.12 -0.78 2.99
C TYR A 416 3.60 -0.61 2.79
N MET A 417 2.93 -0.08 3.82
CA MET A 417 1.51 0.16 3.93
C MET A 417 0.67 -1.12 3.85
N GLY A 418 1.30 -2.30 3.90
CA GLY A 418 0.73 -3.58 3.52
C GLY A 418 -0.60 -3.94 4.18
N THR A 419 -1.25 -4.90 3.54
CA THR A 419 -2.55 -5.39 3.98
C THR A 419 -2.43 -6.84 4.40
N PHE A 420 -3.23 -7.24 5.37
CA PHE A 420 -3.26 -8.63 5.79
C PHE A 420 -4.68 -9.15 5.92
N ILE A 421 -4.77 -10.47 5.77
CA ILE A 421 -5.98 -11.25 5.98
C ILE A 421 -5.66 -12.22 7.11
N LYS A 422 -6.56 -12.31 8.09
CA LYS A 422 -6.41 -13.29 9.15
C LYS A 422 -6.70 -14.69 8.60
N GLY A 423 -5.97 -15.69 9.07
CA GLY A 423 -6.20 -17.06 8.64
C GLY A 423 -7.53 -17.67 9.13
N GLU A 424 -8.29 -16.98 10.00
CA GLU A 424 -9.68 -17.35 10.29
C GLU A 424 -10.64 -17.10 9.10
N ASP A 425 -10.30 -16.13 8.26
CA ASP A 425 -11.08 -15.68 7.10
C ASP A 425 -10.52 -16.21 5.78
N MET A 426 -9.24 -16.62 5.74
CA MET A 426 -8.57 -17.16 4.56
C MET A 426 -8.62 -18.70 4.56
N LYS A 427 -9.21 -19.27 3.51
CA LYS A 427 -9.28 -20.72 3.32
C LYS A 427 -7.95 -21.24 2.78
N ILE A 428 -7.41 -22.26 3.43
CA ILE A 428 -6.18 -22.95 3.01
C ILE A 428 -6.60 -24.17 2.21
N LEU A 429 -6.09 -24.32 1.00
CA LEU A 429 -6.32 -25.45 0.11
C LEU A 429 -5.11 -26.37 0.13
N TYR A 430 -5.31 -27.62 0.48
CA TYR A 430 -4.30 -28.65 0.46
C TYR A 430 -4.72 -29.75 -0.52
N THR A 431 -3.93 -29.93 -1.56
CA THR A 431 -4.17 -30.97 -2.56
C THR A 431 -3.16 -32.08 -2.38
N PHE A 432 -3.67 -33.29 -2.21
CA PHE A 432 -2.93 -34.55 -2.13
C PHE A 432 -3.30 -35.39 -3.35
N LYS A 433 -2.34 -35.81 -4.18
CA LYS A 433 -2.57 -36.67 -5.34
C LYS A 433 -1.61 -37.86 -5.28
N ALA A 434 -2.14 -39.07 -5.41
CA ALA A 434 -1.34 -40.30 -5.34
C ALA A 434 -1.98 -41.45 -6.11
N ILE A 435 -1.16 -42.44 -6.46
CA ILE A 435 -1.64 -43.78 -6.83
C ILE A 435 -1.69 -44.61 -5.55
N ILE A 436 -2.86 -45.21 -5.28
CA ILE A 436 -3.13 -45.96 -4.06
C ILE A 436 -3.62 -47.38 -4.38
N ASP A 437 -3.12 -48.36 -3.63
CA ASP A 437 -3.51 -49.77 -3.74
C ASP A 437 -4.50 -50.12 -2.62
N VAL A 438 -5.78 -50.19 -2.99
CA VAL A 438 -6.89 -50.30 -2.03
C VAL A 438 -7.30 -51.77 -1.91
N PRO A 439 -7.23 -52.37 -0.71
CA PRO A 439 -7.73 -53.72 -0.50
C PRO A 439 -9.26 -53.75 -0.54
N CYS A 440 -9.81 -54.78 -1.17
CA CYS A 440 -11.24 -54.93 -1.40
C CYS A 440 -11.74 -56.32 -0.98
N ARG A 441 -12.98 -56.39 -0.51
CA ARG A 441 -13.64 -57.69 -0.26
C ARG A 441 -14.35 -58.15 -1.52
N PHE A 442 -13.66 -58.94 -2.33
CA PHE A 442 -14.28 -59.51 -3.53
C PHE A 442 -15.17 -60.71 -3.22
N ASP A 443 -16.44 -60.63 -3.62
CA ASP A 443 -17.40 -61.73 -3.64
C ASP A 443 -17.46 -62.35 -5.05
N LEU A 444 -16.75 -63.47 -5.22
CA LEU A 444 -16.65 -64.17 -6.50
C LEU A 444 -17.77 -65.22 -6.71
N ARG A 445 -18.70 -65.39 -5.76
CA ARG A 445 -19.76 -66.42 -5.85
C ARG A 445 -20.71 -66.19 -7.02
N LYS A 446 -20.86 -64.95 -7.47
CA LYS A 446 -21.72 -64.54 -8.59
C LYS A 446 -20.94 -64.18 -9.85
N TYR A 447 -19.67 -64.61 -9.97
CA TYR A 447 -18.86 -64.29 -11.15
C TYR A 447 -19.52 -64.83 -12.44
N PRO A 448 -19.60 -64.05 -13.54
CA PRO A 448 -19.07 -62.68 -13.73
C PRO A 448 -20.03 -61.53 -13.38
N PHE A 449 -21.23 -61.81 -12.87
CA PHE A 449 -22.31 -60.84 -12.64
C PHE A 449 -22.34 -60.22 -11.23
N GLY A 450 -21.29 -60.43 -10.44
CA GLY A 450 -21.18 -59.93 -9.07
C GLY A 450 -20.79 -58.45 -9.00
N LYS A 451 -21.32 -57.71 -8.01
CA LYS A 451 -20.88 -56.35 -7.66
C LYS A 451 -19.80 -56.44 -6.58
N GLN A 452 -18.74 -55.66 -6.74
CA GLN A 452 -17.66 -55.53 -5.75
C GLN A 452 -17.70 -54.15 -5.08
N SER A 453 -17.28 -54.08 -3.81
CA SER A 453 -17.19 -52.83 -3.04
C SER A 453 -15.81 -52.70 -2.44
N CYS A 454 -15.22 -51.52 -2.60
CA CYS A 454 -13.93 -51.13 -2.04
C CYS A 454 -14.16 -49.85 -1.25
N ASN A 455 -13.68 -49.81 -0.01
CA ASN A 455 -13.91 -48.70 0.90
C ASN A 455 -12.55 -48.15 1.35
N ILE A 456 -12.44 -46.82 1.35
CA ILE A 456 -11.26 -46.09 1.82
C ILE A 456 -11.72 -45.24 2.99
N ALA A 457 -11.05 -45.37 4.13
CA ALA A 457 -11.21 -44.48 5.26
C ALA A 457 -9.97 -43.58 5.38
N ILE A 458 -10.17 -42.31 5.70
CA ILE A 458 -9.11 -41.32 5.89
C ILE A 458 -9.06 -40.98 7.38
N TRP A 459 -7.88 -41.09 7.97
CA TRP A 459 -7.60 -40.77 9.37
C TRP A 459 -6.52 -39.70 9.46
N ILE A 460 -6.57 -38.86 10.49
CA ILE A 460 -5.52 -37.88 10.77
C ILE A 460 -4.78 -38.28 12.04
N GLU A 461 -3.47 -38.50 11.93
CA GLU A 461 -2.65 -38.98 13.05
C GLU A 461 -2.31 -37.86 14.05
N ASN A 462 -2.13 -36.63 13.57
CA ASN A 462 -1.61 -35.50 14.36
C ASN A 462 -2.69 -34.61 15.02
N VAL A 463 -3.85 -35.17 15.40
CA VAL A 463 -4.98 -34.41 16.01
C VAL A 463 -5.42 -35.00 17.37
N GLU A 464 -4.73 -36.02 17.89
CA GLU A 464 -5.20 -36.81 19.04
C GLU A 464 -5.23 -36.10 20.39
N ASP A 465 -4.57 -34.94 20.56
CA ASP A 465 -4.25 -34.45 21.91
C ASP A 465 -5.21 -33.43 22.56
N ASN A 466 -6.19 -32.81 21.88
CA ASN A 466 -7.23 -31.99 22.56
C ASN A 466 -8.32 -31.32 21.69
N SER A 467 -8.38 -31.55 20.38
CA SER A 467 -9.36 -30.88 19.50
C SER A 467 -10.35 -31.88 18.89
N ASN A 468 -11.63 -31.71 19.21
CA ASN A 468 -12.70 -32.31 18.39
C ASN A 468 -12.54 -31.76 16.96
N TYR A 469 -12.29 -32.62 15.99
CA TYR A 469 -12.27 -32.28 14.58
C TYR A 469 -13.38 -33.03 13.86
N GLU A 470 -13.95 -32.41 12.83
CA GLU A 470 -15.05 -32.95 12.05
C GLU A 470 -14.75 -32.79 10.56
N PHE A 471 -14.83 -33.90 9.82
CA PHE A 471 -14.71 -33.88 8.36
C PHE A 471 -16.04 -33.45 7.74
N VAL A 472 -15.98 -32.46 6.83
CA VAL A 472 -17.16 -31.96 6.11
C VAL A 472 -16.96 -32.14 4.62
N TYR A 473 -17.86 -32.86 3.96
CA TYR A 473 -17.76 -33.09 2.51
C TYR A 473 -18.17 -31.82 1.74
N GLU A 474 -17.32 -31.35 0.84
CA GLU A 474 -17.51 -30.10 0.08
C GLU A 474 -17.84 -30.32 -1.41
N GLY A 475 -17.99 -31.57 -1.85
CA GLY A 475 -18.38 -31.88 -3.22
C GLY A 475 -19.85 -31.54 -3.51
N ARG A 476 -20.16 -31.10 -4.73
CA ARG A 476 -21.54 -31.10 -5.22
C ARG A 476 -22.03 -32.55 -5.18
N SER A 477 -23.08 -32.85 -4.41
CA SER A 477 -23.79 -34.11 -4.54
C SER A 477 -24.27 -34.22 -5.99
N LYS A 478 -23.63 -35.09 -6.78
CA LYS A 478 -24.16 -35.48 -8.09
C LYS A 478 -25.14 -36.61 -7.92
#